data_AF-A0AAW2IGZ0-F1
#
_entry.id   AF-A0AAW2IGZ0-F1
#
_cell.length_a   1.000
_cell.length_b   1.000
_cell.length_c   1.000
_cell.angle_alpha   90.00
_cell.angle_beta   90.00
_cell.angle_gamma   90.00
#
_symmetry.space_group_name_H-M   'P 1'
#
loop_
_entity.id
_entity.type
_entity.pdbx_description
1 polymer ?
#
loop_
_entity_poly.entity_id
_entity_poly.type
_entity_poly.pdbx_seq_one_letter_code
_entity_poly.pdbx_strand_id
1 'polypeptide(L)'
;MGNSMVQSLVSVAVLLRGFATGSSGYCRDHLFENVADSNILQFSKENSEWEIAVLHESKSLHCCSHGYNSIEWFKDGIPYPWTSDVSTFVVSSGSDNQTIRSEAIAEMDSGGYWCVVRNGTDFLRHDVFLKVSRSSTLDGPPKPTYQPKNVKAVISEPARLYCEAFVGNRSSPNKNNEISWRKVDGNSSIPDTGRVRQEIVSREGLILGCYLLIYDVSNQDFGEYVCRINSTGDYFIELNASIYEDKSVHVNNNSYPSEDTILFIILMLLSATLSVVSILFFRSHFKLIYNRLFEDGYPKRSKQCDIFVLYHPADKEIALKKLAFPLLESYQYTCNVQPVTLAKLSSKDLNDKSRYSKRMIILLSAAMTENEWSCPKLNLVLNKIIGIHPRTIAVLLEPLPVNDAPYHVRKLNELLQRIYCIEYYQSTTDKFWELLTLGLPNRDYVAPDCRENEELV
;
A
#
# COMPACT_ATOMS: atom_id res chain seq x y z
N MET A 1 -27.35 69.99 -4.09
CA MET A 1 -28.66 69.35 -4.34
C MET A 1 -28.96 69.43 -5.82
N GLY A 2 -29.08 68.28 -6.49
CA GLY A 2 -29.68 68.07 -7.83
C GLY A 2 -28.86 68.61 -9.02
N ASN A 3 -28.03 67.80 -9.68
CA ASN A 3 -28.36 66.86 -10.77
C ASN A 3 -28.89 67.53 -12.05
N SER A 4 -28.11 67.45 -13.15
CA SER A 4 -28.47 66.66 -14.35
C SER A 4 -27.75 67.17 -15.60
N MET A 5 -27.33 66.22 -16.44
CA MET A 5 -26.87 66.36 -17.84
C MET A 5 -25.45 66.90 -18.10
N VAL A 6 -24.47 66.03 -17.88
CA VAL A 6 -23.31 65.91 -18.78
C VAL A 6 -23.24 64.46 -19.22
N GLN A 7 -23.53 64.18 -20.49
CA GLN A 7 -22.94 63.09 -21.29
C GLN A 7 -23.68 62.96 -22.63
N SER A 8 -23.14 63.56 -23.67
CA SER A 8 -23.27 63.03 -25.03
C SER A 8 -22.12 63.57 -25.86
N LEU A 9 -21.18 62.68 -26.18
CA LEU A 9 -20.22 62.69 -27.30
C LEU A 9 -19.02 61.82 -26.91
N VAL A 10 -19.12 60.52 -27.15
CA VAL A 10 -17.96 59.65 -27.33
C VAL A 10 -18.12 58.92 -28.65
N SER A 11 -17.42 59.49 -29.64
CA SER A 11 -16.72 58.90 -30.77
C SER A 11 -17.03 57.45 -31.16
N VAL A 12 -17.52 57.36 -32.39
CA VAL A 12 -17.36 56.27 -33.35
C VAL A 12 -15.92 55.75 -33.37
N ALA A 13 -15.73 54.47 -33.04
CA ALA A 13 -14.77 53.54 -33.66
C ALA A 13 -14.64 52.26 -32.82
N VAL A 14 -15.44 51.23 -33.09
CA VAL A 14 -15.05 49.83 -32.77
C VAL A 14 -15.48 48.92 -33.91
N LEU A 15 -14.54 48.77 -34.84
CA LEU A 15 -14.15 47.54 -35.53
C LEU A 15 -15.26 46.56 -35.93
N LEU A 16 -15.60 46.62 -37.22
CA LEU A 16 -15.90 45.44 -38.03
C LEU A 16 -14.77 44.41 -37.82
N ARG A 17 -14.96 43.45 -36.90
CA ARG A 17 -14.18 42.21 -36.91
C ARG A 17 -14.70 41.38 -38.08
N GLY A 18 -14.06 41.56 -39.22
CA GLY A 18 -14.16 40.61 -40.32
C GLY A 18 -13.83 39.21 -39.80
N PHE A 19 -14.65 38.24 -40.19
CA PHE A 19 -14.33 36.83 -40.08
C PHE A 19 -13.13 36.54 -40.98
N ALA A 20 -11.95 36.68 -40.39
CA ALA A 20 -10.72 36.08 -40.86
C ALA A 20 -10.15 35.30 -39.67
N THR A 21 -10.72 34.12 -39.39
CA THR A 21 -10.05 33.12 -38.55
C THR A 21 -8.88 32.58 -39.34
N GLY A 22 -7.80 33.38 -39.38
CA GLY A 22 -6.53 32.97 -39.91
C GLY A 22 -6.02 31.74 -39.17
N SER A 23 -5.41 30.84 -39.93
CA SER A 23 -4.73 29.59 -39.54
C SER A 23 -3.80 29.64 -38.31
N SER A 24 -3.62 30.79 -37.65
CA SER A 24 -2.73 31.00 -36.51
C SER A 24 -3.35 30.65 -35.14
N GLY A 25 -4.67 30.46 -35.04
CA GLY A 25 -5.37 30.23 -33.76
C GLY A 25 -5.85 28.80 -33.49
N TYR A 26 -5.91 27.91 -34.48
CA TYR A 26 -6.64 26.64 -34.34
C TYR A 26 -6.13 25.74 -33.20
N CYS A 27 -4.82 25.63 -32.98
CA CYS A 27 -4.25 24.85 -31.88
C CYS A 27 -4.18 25.60 -30.54
N ARG A 28 -4.72 26.83 -30.46
CA ARG A 28 -4.78 27.65 -29.25
C ARG A 28 -6.20 27.81 -28.70
N ASP A 29 -7.21 27.42 -29.48
CA ASP A 29 -8.63 27.50 -29.12
C ASP A 29 -9.21 26.10 -28.84
N HIS A 30 -10.21 26.03 -27.95
CA HIS A 30 -10.94 24.80 -27.59
C HIS A 30 -10.04 23.68 -27.03
N LEU A 31 -9.05 24.06 -26.21
CA LEU A 31 -8.11 23.13 -25.56
C LEU A 31 -8.83 22.26 -24.52
N PHE A 32 -8.33 21.05 -24.25
CA PHE A 32 -8.80 20.29 -23.08
C PHE A 32 -8.45 21.05 -21.79
N GLU A 33 -9.34 21.05 -20.80
CA GLU A 33 -9.18 21.88 -19.59
C GLU A 33 -7.90 21.54 -18.79
N ASN A 34 -7.52 20.26 -18.74
CA ASN A 34 -6.33 19.78 -18.02
C ASN A 34 -4.99 20.02 -18.75
N VAL A 35 -5.02 20.63 -19.93
CA VAL A 35 -3.82 20.87 -20.73
C VAL A 35 -3.05 22.10 -20.26
N ALA A 36 -3.73 23.12 -19.75
CA ALA A 36 -3.08 24.38 -19.38
C ALA A 36 -2.11 24.25 -18.18
N ASP A 37 -2.34 23.27 -17.30
CA ASP A 37 -1.63 23.13 -16.03
C ASP A 37 -0.65 21.95 -15.98
N SER A 38 -0.50 21.18 -17.07
CA SER A 38 0.33 19.96 -17.09
C SER A 38 1.48 20.03 -18.10
N ASN A 39 2.71 19.77 -17.66
CA ASN A 39 3.86 19.59 -18.56
C ASN A 39 3.89 18.21 -19.25
N ILE A 40 2.77 17.49 -19.22
CA ILE A 40 2.66 16.13 -19.73
C ILE A 40 2.52 16.19 -21.25
N LEU A 41 3.26 15.32 -21.95
CA LEU A 41 3.14 15.16 -23.39
C LEU A 41 1.76 14.58 -23.73
N GLN A 42 0.90 15.41 -24.33
CA GLN A 42 -0.47 15.04 -24.73
C GLN A 42 -0.96 15.86 -25.93
N PHE A 43 -2.00 15.38 -26.60
CA PHE A 43 -2.72 16.20 -27.57
C PHE A 43 -3.55 17.25 -26.84
N SER A 44 -3.51 18.49 -27.32
CA SER A 44 -4.18 19.61 -26.65
C SER A 44 -5.65 19.75 -27.03
N LYS A 45 -6.07 19.07 -28.11
CA LYS A 45 -7.45 19.00 -28.63
C LYS A 45 -7.60 17.82 -29.58
N GLU A 46 -8.82 17.64 -30.09
CA GLU A 46 -9.16 16.62 -31.07
C GLU A 46 -8.42 16.86 -32.40
N ASN A 47 -7.64 15.88 -32.85
CA ASN A 47 -6.98 15.90 -34.15
C ASN A 47 -7.73 14.99 -35.14
N SER A 48 -8.02 15.51 -36.33
CA SER A 48 -8.82 14.85 -37.36
C SER A 48 -8.05 13.70 -38.02
N GLU A 49 -8.66 12.52 -38.10
CA GLU A 49 -8.05 11.32 -38.71
C GLU A 49 -8.17 11.34 -40.24
N TRP A 50 -9.14 12.09 -40.77
CA TRP A 50 -9.41 12.22 -42.20
C TRP A 50 -9.62 13.68 -42.57
N GLU A 51 -9.05 14.10 -43.69
CA GLU A 51 -9.17 15.45 -44.20
C GLU A 51 -9.49 15.45 -45.69
N ILE A 52 -10.30 16.42 -46.11
CA ILE A 52 -10.61 16.67 -47.51
C ILE A 52 -10.12 18.07 -47.86
N ALA A 53 -9.37 18.16 -48.96
CA ALA A 53 -8.94 19.43 -49.54
C ALA A 53 -9.53 19.59 -50.94
N VAL A 54 -9.73 20.83 -51.36
CA VAL A 54 -10.14 21.17 -52.71
C VAL A 54 -8.92 21.61 -53.50
N LEU A 55 -8.79 21.11 -54.73
CA LEU A 55 -7.70 21.42 -55.63
C LEU A 55 -7.56 22.94 -55.82
N HIS A 56 -6.34 23.45 -55.75
CA HIS A 56 -5.97 24.87 -55.85
C HIS A 56 -6.48 25.78 -54.73
N GLU A 57 -7.14 25.24 -53.70
CA GLU A 57 -7.50 25.99 -52.50
C GLU A 57 -6.45 25.79 -51.38
N SER A 58 -6.50 26.66 -50.37
CA SER A 58 -5.60 26.56 -49.23
C SER A 58 -6.10 25.51 -48.23
N LYS A 59 -5.19 24.69 -47.69
CA LYS A 59 -5.49 23.69 -46.66
C LYS A 59 -4.45 23.74 -45.55
N SER A 60 -4.91 23.58 -44.31
CA SER A 60 -4.04 23.35 -43.15
C SER A 60 -4.30 21.97 -42.53
N LEU A 61 -3.23 21.26 -42.14
CA LEU A 61 -3.28 20.05 -41.31
C LEU A 61 -2.65 20.36 -39.96
N HIS A 62 -3.25 19.85 -38.89
CA HIS A 62 -2.92 20.25 -37.52
C HIS A 62 -2.56 19.04 -36.65
N CYS A 63 -1.57 19.24 -35.79
CA CYS A 63 -1.11 18.28 -34.79
C CYS A 63 -1.05 18.98 -33.43
N CYS A 64 -2.22 19.36 -32.92
CA CYS A 64 -2.30 20.22 -31.75
C CYS A 64 -1.88 19.46 -30.50
N SER A 65 -0.79 19.90 -29.89
CA SER A 65 -0.09 19.16 -28.84
C SER A 65 0.39 20.10 -27.74
N HIS A 66 0.64 19.55 -26.56
CA HIS A 66 1.17 20.27 -25.40
C HIS A 66 2.29 19.47 -24.74
N GLY A 67 3.16 20.17 -23.99
CA GLY A 67 4.27 19.55 -23.26
C GLY A 67 5.27 18.85 -24.19
N TYR A 68 5.57 19.43 -25.35
CA TYR A 68 6.51 18.86 -26.34
C TYR A 68 7.74 19.75 -26.56
N ASN A 69 8.84 19.12 -26.97
CA ASN A 69 10.10 19.80 -27.35
C ASN A 69 10.25 19.91 -28.87
N SER A 70 9.69 18.96 -29.63
CA SER A 70 9.78 18.96 -31.09
C SER A 70 8.59 18.24 -31.73
N ILE A 71 8.28 18.64 -32.97
CA ILE A 71 7.29 18.00 -33.84
C ILE A 71 7.93 17.75 -35.20
N GLU A 72 7.83 16.52 -35.67
CA GLU A 72 8.33 16.06 -36.97
C GLU A 72 7.16 15.63 -37.84
N TRP A 73 7.09 16.13 -39.08
CA TRP A 73 6.05 15.77 -40.03
C TRP A 73 6.56 14.80 -41.08
N PHE A 74 5.70 13.88 -41.48
CA PHE A 74 5.97 12.89 -42.51
C PHE A 74 4.82 12.83 -43.50
N LYS A 75 5.14 12.57 -44.77
CA LYS A 75 4.19 12.27 -45.83
C LYS A 75 4.60 10.96 -46.48
N ASP A 76 3.73 9.96 -46.44
CA ASP A 76 3.93 8.65 -47.06
C ASP A 76 5.30 8.01 -46.72
N GLY A 77 5.83 8.29 -45.53
CA GLY A 77 7.10 7.75 -45.03
C GLY A 77 8.28 8.73 -45.09
N ILE A 78 8.13 9.83 -45.82
CA ILE A 78 9.20 10.79 -46.09
C ILE A 78 9.12 11.93 -45.07
N PRO A 79 10.17 12.19 -44.27
CA PRO A 79 10.20 13.31 -43.34
C PRO A 79 10.27 14.65 -44.07
N TYR A 80 9.65 15.68 -43.48
CA TYR A 80 9.83 17.07 -43.90
C TYR A 80 11.31 17.51 -43.74
N PRO A 81 11.88 18.35 -44.62
CA PRO A 81 11.26 19.11 -45.71
C PRO A 81 10.96 18.30 -46.98
N TRP A 82 9.76 18.48 -47.53
CA TRP A 82 9.36 17.88 -48.80
C TRP A 82 9.73 18.79 -49.97
N THR A 83 10.12 18.18 -51.08
CA THR A 83 10.25 18.82 -52.38
C THR A 83 8.88 18.97 -53.03
N SER A 84 8.75 19.89 -54.00
CA SER A 84 7.49 20.20 -54.67
C SER A 84 6.91 19.06 -55.51
N ASP A 85 7.64 17.95 -55.70
CA ASP A 85 7.18 16.69 -56.31
C ASP A 85 6.67 15.67 -55.29
N VAL A 86 6.91 15.89 -53.99
CA VAL A 86 6.36 15.09 -52.89
C VAL A 86 5.14 15.76 -52.26
N SER A 87 5.22 17.05 -51.92
CA SER A 87 4.10 17.83 -51.36
C SER A 87 4.29 19.33 -51.50
N THR A 88 3.18 20.07 -51.59
CA THR A 88 3.15 21.53 -51.53
C THR A 88 3.07 22.08 -50.10
N PHE A 89 2.87 21.23 -49.10
CA PHE A 89 2.74 21.65 -47.70
C PHE A 89 4.07 22.17 -47.12
N VAL A 90 3.98 23.27 -46.38
CA VAL A 90 5.09 23.85 -45.61
C VAL A 90 4.72 23.99 -44.14
N VAL A 91 5.70 23.85 -43.25
CA VAL A 91 5.50 24.05 -41.81
C VAL A 91 5.23 25.53 -41.54
N SER A 92 4.10 25.81 -40.88
CA SER A 92 3.71 27.17 -40.54
C SER A 92 4.47 27.66 -39.31
N SER A 93 5.48 28.52 -39.52
CA SER A 93 6.37 29.00 -38.45
C SER A 93 5.66 29.74 -37.31
N GLY A 94 4.46 30.30 -37.56
CA GLY A 94 3.64 30.97 -36.53
C GLY A 94 2.83 30.02 -35.64
N SER A 95 2.91 28.70 -35.86
CA SER A 95 2.13 27.66 -35.17
C SER A 95 2.97 26.73 -34.30
N ASP A 96 4.21 27.12 -33.98
CA ASP A 96 5.15 26.29 -33.21
C ASP A 96 5.35 24.90 -33.84
N ASN A 97 5.39 24.84 -35.18
CA ASN A 97 5.46 23.62 -36.01
C ASN A 97 4.28 22.63 -35.86
N GLN A 98 3.22 23.00 -35.14
CA GLN A 98 2.02 22.17 -34.98
C GLN A 98 1.13 22.13 -36.21
N THR A 99 1.34 23.02 -37.18
CA THR A 99 0.52 23.10 -38.39
C THR A 99 1.38 23.10 -39.64
N ILE A 100 1.04 22.24 -40.60
CA ILE A 100 1.50 22.36 -41.98
C ILE A 100 0.39 22.97 -42.83
N ARG A 101 0.75 23.83 -43.77
CA ARG A 101 -0.20 24.54 -44.63
C ARG A 101 0.27 24.53 -46.07
N SER A 102 -0.66 24.37 -46.99
CA SER A 102 -0.48 24.66 -48.41
C SER A 102 -1.43 25.79 -48.80
N GLU A 103 -0.95 26.74 -49.60
CA GLU A 103 -1.78 27.82 -50.14
C GLU A 103 -2.60 27.38 -51.36
N ALA A 104 -2.11 26.40 -52.10
CA ALA A 104 -2.73 25.87 -53.31
C ALA A 104 -2.46 24.37 -53.41
N ILE A 105 -3.45 23.58 -53.02
CA ILE A 105 -3.36 22.12 -53.02
C ILE A 105 -3.22 21.56 -54.43
N ALA A 106 -2.33 20.57 -54.58
CA ALA A 106 -2.13 19.81 -55.81
C ALA A 106 -2.62 18.36 -55.65
N GLU A 107 -2.88 17.64 -56.75
CA GLU A 107 -3.37 16.25 -56.69
C GLU A 107 -2.39 15.31 -55.96
N MET A 108 -1.09 15.58 -56.11
CA MET A 108 0.01 14.87 -55.44
C MET A 108 0.05 15.03 -53.92
N ASP A 109 -0.65 16.02 -53.37
CA ASP A 109 -0.77 16.19 -51.92
C ASP A 109 -1.67 15.12 -51.27
N SER A 110 -2.47 14.39 -52.05
CA SER A 110 -3.24 13.27 -51.52
C SER A 110 -2.31 12.18 -50.98
N GLY A 111 -2.62 11.66 -49.80
CA GLY A 111 -1.78 10.65 -49.15
C GLY A 111 -1.93 10.64 -47.63
N GLY A 112 -1.10 9.82 -46.98
CA GLY A 112 -1.03 9.73 -45.54
C GLY A 112 0.01 10.71 -44.98
N TYR A 113 -0.41 11.53 -44.03
CA TYR A 113 0.48 12.37 -43.24
C TYR A 113 0.48 11.91 -41.80
N TRP A 114 1.60 12.07 -41.11
CA TRP A 114 1.63 11.93 -39.67
C TRP A 114 2.60 12.88 -39.04
N CYS A 115 2.25 13.32 -37.84
CA CYS A 115 3.15 14.05 -36.97
C CYS A 115 3.65 13.13 -35.86
N VAL A 116 4.92 13.28 -35.53
CA VAL A 116 5.55 12.68 -34.36
C VAL A 116 5.93 13.81 -33.42
N VAL A 117 5.32 13.82 -32.24
CA VAL A 117 5.51 14.82 -31.20
C VAL A 117 6.39 14.21 -30.12
N ARG A 118 7.48 14.86 -29.73
CA ARG A 118 8.45 14.30 -28.77
C ARG A 118 8.69 15.21 -27.57
N ASN A 119 8.82 14.61 -26.39
CA ASN A 119 9.37 15.23 -25.20
C ASN A 119 10.36 14.26 -24.53
N GLY A 120 11.66 14.49 -24.72
CA GLY A 120 12.69 13.57 -24.23
C GLY A 120 12.56 12.19 -24.88
N THR A 121 12.25 11.18 -24.08
CA THR A 121 12.03 9.79 -24.54
C THR A 121 10.60 9.51 -24.96
N ASP A 122 9.63 10.29 -24.48
CA ASP A 122 8.22 10.08 -24.75
C ASP A 122 7.87 10.65 -26.12
N PHE A 123 6.97 9.96 -26.83
CA PHE A 123 6.48 10.42 -28.10
C PHE A 123 5.01 10.09 -28.31
N LEU A 124 4.32 10.97 -29.03
CA LEU A 124 2.97 10.76 -29.54
C LEU A 124 3.01 10.80 -31.06
N ARG A 125 2.10 10.04 -31.67
CA ARG A 125 1.91 10.02 -33.11
C ARG A 125 0.45 10.28 -33.41
N HIS A 126 0.20 11.14 -34.39
CA HIS A 126 -1.13 11.31 -34.97
C HIS A 126 -1.06 11.19 -36.48
N ASP A 127 -1.92 10.34 -37.02
CA ASP A 127 -2.02 10.02 -38.44
C ASP A 127 -3.28 10.68 -39.02
N VAL A 128 -3.11 11.31 -40.19
CA VAL A 128 -4.20 11.94 -40.95
C VAL A 128 -4.12 11.54 -42.41
N PHE A 129 -5.23 11.10 -42.99
CA PHE A 129 -5.31 10.82 -44.42
C PHE A 129 -5.94 11.98 -45.18
N LEU A 130 -5.20 12.56 -46.13
CA LEU A 130 -5.67 13.66 -46.96
C LEU A 130 -6.18 13.16 -48.31
N LYS A 131 -7.43 13.49 -48.62
CA LYS A 131 -8.02 13.28 -49.93
C LYS A 131 -8.20 14.60 -50.67
N VAL A 132 -7.65 14.70 -51.88
CA VAL A 132 -7.83 15.87 -52.74
C VAL A 132 -9.06 15.67 -53.62
N SER A 133 -9.97 16.65 -53.58
CA SER A 133 -11.18 16.72 -54.40
C SER A 133 -11.02 17.80 -55.47
N ARG A 134 -11.56 17.56 -56.66
CA ARG A 134 -11.59 18.56 -57.75
C ARG A 134 -12.74 19.56 -57.62
N SER A 135 -13.72 19.26 -56.78
CA SER A 135 -14.86 20.14 -56.53
C SER A 135 -15.03 20.42 -55.04
N SER A 136 -15.39 21.67 -54.73
CA SER A 136 -15.85 22.10 -53.41
C SER A 136 -17.33 21.81 -53.17
N THR A 137 -18.08 21.42 -54.20
CA THR A 137 -19.46 20.95 -54.06
C THR A 137 -19.47 19.48 -53.67
N LEU A 138 -20.32 19.13 -52.71
CA LEU A 138 -20.48 17.76 -52.25
C LEU A 138 -21.73 17.15 -52.88
N ASP A 139 -21.55 16.16 -53.75
CA ASP A 139 -22.65 15.35 -54.29
C ASP A 139 -22.90 14.15 -53.37
N GLY A 140 -23.67 14.37 -52.30
CA GLY A 140 -24.09 13.33 -51.37
C GLY A 140 -23.97 13.72 -49.89
N PRO A 141 -23.97 12.75 -48.98
CA PRO A 141 -23.92 13.02 -47.55
C PRO A 141 -22.58 13.60 -47.10
N PRO A 142 -22.57 14.44 -46.04
CA PRO A 142 -21.35 14.93 -45.41
C PRO A 142 -20.33 13.82 -45.17
N LYS A 143 -19.05 14.14 -45.24
CA LYS A 143 -17.97 13.18 -45.01
C LYS A 143 -17.33 13.47 -43.65
N PRO A 144 -17.40 12.55 -42.67
CA PRO A 144 -16.83 12.79 -41.36
C PRO A 144 -15.32 12.96 -41.46
N THR A 145 -14.81 14.01 -40.84
CA THR A 145 -13.37 14.30 -40.69
C THR A 145 -12.90 13.95 -39.29
N TYR A 146 -13.80 14.05 -38.31
CA TYR A 146 -13.59 13.55 -36.95
C TYR A 146 -14.80 12.75 -36.47
N GLN A 147 -14.56 11.51 -36.06
CA GLN A 147 -15.56 10.65 -35.46
C GLN A 147 -15.55 10.83 -33.93
N PRO A 148 -16.69 11.18 -33.30
CA PRO A 148 -16.74 11.36 -31.86
C PRO A 148 -16.38 10.07 -31.13
N LYS A 149 -15.66 10.22 -30.01
CA LYS A 149 -15.21 9.11 -29.17
C LYS A 149 -16.06 9.07 -27.90
N ASN A 150 -16.25 7.88 -27.36
CA ASN A 150 -16.94 7.71 -26.08
C ASN A 150 -16.10 8.32 -24.95
N VAL A 151 -16.77 8.99 -24.02
CA VAL A 151 -16.14 9.70 -22.91
C VAL A 151 -16.56 9.07 -21.60
N LYS A 152 -15.60 8.87 -20.70
CA LYS A 152 -15.85 8.58 -19.30
C LYS A 152 -15.85 9.90 -18.55
N ALA A 153 -16.93 10.18 -17.83
CA ALA A 153 -17.12 11.42 -17.11
C ALA A 153 -17.41 11.14 -15.64
N VAL A 154 -16.89 12.01 -14.78
CA VAL A 154 -17.12 12.00 -13.34
C VAL A 154 -18.24 13.00 -13.04
N ILE A 155 -19.10 12.69 -12.07
CA ILE A 155 -20.16 13.61 -11.64
C ILE A 155 -19.52 14.90 -11.12
N SER A 156 -20.09 16.05 -11.50
CA SER A 156 -19.61 17.39 -11.17
C SER A 156 -18.26 17.80 -11.77
N GLU A 157 -17.71 16.99 -12.67
CA GLU A 157 -16.60 17.37 -13.53
C GLU A 157 -17.13 17.71 -14.94
N PRO A 158 -16.38 18.50 -15.73
CA PRO A 158 -16.77 18.82 -17.08
C PRO A 158 -16.54 17.64 -18.03
N ALA A 159 -17.42 17.51 -19.02
CA ALA A 159 -17.29 16.55 -20.11
C ALA A 159 -17.54 17.24 -21.45
N ARG A 160 -16.88 16.75 -22.49
CA ARG A 160 -17.08 17.25 -23.85
C ARG A 160 -17.17 16.15 -24.89
N LEU A 161 -18.05 16.33 -25.86
CA LEU A 161 -18.07 15.55 -27.10
C LEU A 161 -17.78 16.47 -28.28
N TYR A 162 -17.14 15.93 -29.32
CA TYR A 162 -16.81 16.67 -30.53
C TYR A 162 -17.02 15.82 -31.77
N CYS A 163 -17.66 16.39 -32.77
CA CYS A 163 -17.85 15.78 -34.09
C CYS A 163 -17.50 16.80 -35.18
N GLU A 164 -17.07 16.30 -36.33
CA GLU A 164 -16.72 17.16 -37.45
C GLU A 164 -16.90 16.45 -38.80
N ALA A 165 -17.36 17.20 -39.81
CA ALA A 165 -17.46 16.71 -41.17
C ALA A 165 -17.24 17.79 -42.23
N PHE A 166 -16.74 17.35 -43.39
CA PHE A 166 -16.74 18.11 -44.63
C PHE A 166 -18.15 18.15 -45.22
N VAL A 167 -18.66 19.37 -45.41
CA VAL A 167 -20.02 19.63 -45.93
C VAL A 167 -20.03 20.31 -47.29
N GLY A 168 -18.87 20.76 -47.78
CA GLY A 168 -18.74 21.49 -49.03
C GLY A 168 -19.16 22.97 -48.94
N ASN A 169 -19.17 23.65 -50.09
CA ASN A 169 -19.38 25.09 -50.16
C ASN A 169 -20.81 25.53 -49.75
N ARG A 170 -20.90 26.59 -48.93
CA ARG A 170 -22.13 27.24 -48.46
C ARG A 170 -22.83 28.15 -49.49
N SER A 171 -22.31 28.28 -50.72
CA SER A 171 -22.69 29.33 -51.69
C SER A 171 -24.13 29.28 -52.24
N SER A 172 -25.03 28.44 -51.71
CA SER A 172 -26.45 28.46 -52.09
C SER A 172 -27.28 29.15 -51.00
N PRO A 173 -27.91 30.32 -51.27
CA PRO A 173 -28.63 31.13 -50.28
C PRO A 173 -29.89 30.45 -49.68
N ASN A 174 -30.31 29.30 -50.22
CA ASN A 174 -31.48 28.55 -49.77
C ASN A 174 -31.15 27.24 -49.04
N LYS A 175 -29.88 26.96 -48.69
CA LYS A 175 -29.50 25.70 -48.04
C LYS A 175 -28.45 25.95 -46.94
N ASN A 176 -28.91 25.95 -45.69
CA ASN A 176 -28.04 26.08 -44.53
C ASN A 176 -27.51 24.70 -44.14
N ASN A 177 -26.19 24.50 -44.23
CA ASN A 177 -25.55 23.35 -43.61
C ASN A 177 -25.68 23.53 -42.09
N GLU A 178 -26.23 22.53 -41.40
CA GLU A 178 -26.53 22.59 -39.96
C GLU A 178 -25.84 21.42 -39.25
N ILE A 179 -25.34 21.67 -38.04
CA ILE A 179 -24.73 20.66 -37.19
C ILE A 179 -25.26 20.83 -35.76
N SER A 180 -25.72 19.75 -35.15
CA SER A 180 -26.24 19.78 -33.77
C SER A 180 -26.11 18.43 -33.08
N TRP A 181 -26.01 18.49 -31.76
CA TRP A 181 -26.07 17.34 -30.87
C TRP A 181 -27.49 17.14 -30.34
N ARG A 182 -27.90 15.88 -30.30
CA ARG A 182 -29.14 15.42 -29.66
C ARG A 182 -28.85 14.20 -28.78
N LYS A 183 -29.58 14.08 -27.68
CA LYS A 183 -29.56 12.87 -26.86
C LYS A 183 -30.53 11.84 -27.44
N VAL A 184 -30.20 10.54 -27.42
CA VAL A 184 -31.02 9.50 -28.07
C VAL A 184 -32.35 9.29 -27.35
N ASP A 185 -32.35 9.39 -26.02
CA ASP A 185 -33.51 9.24 -25.12
C ASP A 185 -34.41 10.50 -25.05
N GLY A 186 -33.97 11.61 -25.65
CA GLY A 186 -34.69 12.89 -25.68
C GLY A 186 -35.33 13.19 -27.03
N ASN A 187 -36.59 13.63 -27.02
CA ASN A 187 -37.31 14.04 -28.23
C ASN A 187 -36.89 15.43 -28.77
N SER A 188 -35.91 16.10 -28.17
CA SER A 188 -35.55 17.49 -28.49
C SER A 188 -34.04 17.74 -28.48
N SER A 189 -33.60 18.74 -29.24
CA SER A 189 -32.22 19.24 -29.23
C SER A 189 -31.79 19.61 -27.81
N ILE A 190 -30.51 19.39 -27.50
CA ILE A 190 -29.98 19.66 -26.16
C ILE A 190 -30.12 21.16 -25.85
N PRO A 191 -30.83 21.54 -24.78
CA PRO A 191 -31.11 22.94 -24.48
C PRO A 191 -29.85 23.67 -24.00
N ASP A 192 -29.60 24.85 -24.56
CA ASP A 192 -28.52 25.74 -24.12
C ASP A 192 -28.94 26.40 -22.80
N THR A 193 -28.45 25.83 -21.69
CA THR A 193 -28.86 26.17 -20.31
C THR A 193 -27.74 26.79 -19.51
N GLY A 194 -26.64 27.19 -20.16
CA GLY A 194 -25.41 27.66 -19.51
C GLY A 194 -24.58 26.52 -18.90
N ARG A 195 -25.20 25.51 -18.29
CA ARG A 195 -24.54 24.26 -17.84
C ARG A 195 -24.12 23.38 -19.01
N VAL A 196 -24.98 23.29 -20.01
CA VAL A 196 -24.74 22.56 -21.26
C VAL A 196 -24.79 23.56 -22.40
N ARG A 197 -23.77 23.54 -23.25
CA ARG A 197 -23.62 24.46 -24.38
C ARG A 197 -23.19 23.71 -25.63
N GLN A 198 -23.70 24.13 -26.78
CA GLN A 198 -23.22 23.68 -28.08
C GLN A 198 -22.46 24.80 -28.78
N GLU A 199 -21.24 24.52 -29.25
CA GLU A 199 -20.40 25.49 -29.94
C GLU A 199 -20.06 24.99 -31.34
N ILE A 200 -20.59 25.69 -32.36
CA ILE A 200 -20.38 25.36 -33.77
C ILE A 200 -19.12 26.06 -34.26
N VAL A 201 -18.21 25.29 -34.86
CA VAL A 201 -16.98 25.76 -35.46
C VAL A 201 -16.95 25.48 -36.97
N SER A 202 -16.31 26.36 -37.73
CA SER A 202 -16.14 26.20 -39.18
C SER A 202 -14.67 26.34 -39.56
N ARG A 203 -14.14 25.38 -40.31
CA ARG A 203 -12.80 25.45 -40.89
C ARG A 203 -12.88 25.61 -42.40
N GLU A 204 -12.10 26.57 -42.92
CA GLU A 204 -11.94 26.81 -44.37
C GLU A 204 -13.26 27.06 -45.11
N GLY A 205 -14.36 27.35 -44.40
CA GLY A 205 -15.71 27.49 -44.95
C GLY A 205 -16.37 26.19 -45.45
N LEU A 206 -15.64 25.07 -45.47
CA LEU A 206 -16.06 23.79 -46.07
C LEU A 206 -16.29 22.67 -45.04
N ILE A 207 -15.75 22.83 -43.84
CA ILE A 207 -15.83 21.85 -42.74
C ILE A 207 -16.60 22.47 -41.58
N LEU A 208 -17.53 21.71 -41.01
CA LEU A 208 -18.28 22.06 -39.80
C LEU A 208 -17.95 21.09 -38.68
N GLY A 209 -17.71 21.64 -37.50
CA GLY A 209 -17.62 20.87 -36.26
C GLY A 209 -18.53 21.43 -35.19
N CYS A 210 -18.84 20.62 -34.19
CA CYS A 210 -19.67 21.04 -33.06
C CYS A 210 -19.19 20.39 -31.77
N TYR A 211 -18.88 21.23 -30.78
CA TYR A 211 -18.61 20.81 -29.41
C TYR A 211 -19.91 20.76 -28.63
N LEU A 212 -20.13 19.66 -27.91
CA LEU A 212 -21.10 19.60 -26.82
C LEU A 212 -20.31 19.70 -25.52
N LEU A 213 -20.44 20.83 -24.83
CA LEU A 213 -19.77 21.13 -23.56
C LEU A 213 -20.77 20.96 -22.43
N ILE A 214 -20.42 20.14 -21.43
CA ILE A 214 -21.19 19.92 -20.21
C ILE A 214 -20.27 20.32 -19.06
N TYR A 215 -20.50 21.48 -18.44
CA TYR A 215 -19.60 22.02 -17.41
C TYR A 215 -19.76 21.36 -16.05
N ASP A 216 -20.95 20.84 -15.75
CA ASP A 216 -21.28 20.15 -14.49
C ASP A 216 -22.09 18.90 -14.84
N VAL A 217 -21.41 17.76 -14.90
CA VAL A 217 -22.01 16.47 -15.30
C VAL A 217 -22.89 15.92 -14.17
N SER A 218 -24.10 15.54 -14.52
CA SER A 218 -25.09 14.92 -13.64
C SER A 218 -25.50 13.53 -14.13
N ASN A 219 -26.19 12.77 -13.29
CA ASN A 219 -26.73 11.46 -13.65
C ASN A 219 -27.62 11.47 -14.92
N GLN A 220 -28.25 12.60 -15.23
CA GLN A 220 -29.11 12.74 -16.40
C GLN A 220 -28.33 12.91 -17.70
N ASP A 221 -27.04 13.26 -17.63
CA ASP A 221 -26.19 13.50 -18.79
C ASP A 221 -25.55 12.20 -19.31
N PHE A 222 -25.60 11.11 -18.55
CA PHE A 222 -25.15 9.81 -19.03
C PHE A 222 -26.10 9.24 -20.10
N GLY A 223 -25.52 8.53 -21.07
CA GLY A 223 -26.26 7.90 -22.15
C GLY A 223 -25.65 8.14 -23.52
N GLU A 224 -26.45 7.87 -24.55
CA GLU A 224 -26.04 7.98 -25.96
C GLU A 224 -26.43 9.33 -26.55
N TYR A 225 -25.51 9.88 -27.32
CA TYR A 225 -25.60 11.14 -28.02
C TYR A 225 -25.36 10.93 -29.51
N VAL A 226 -26.06 11.72 -30.32
CA VAL A 226 -25.94 11.71 -31.77
C VAL A 226 -25.63 13.13 -32.23
N CYS A 227 -24.52 13.26 -32.94
CA CYS A 227 -24.22 14.45 -33.71
C CYS A 227 -24.82 14.29 -35.10
N ARG A 228 -25.78 15.16 -35.44
CA ARG A 228 -26.42 15.20 -36.75
C ARG A 228 -25.85 16.33 -37.57
N ILE A 229 -25.39 16.01 -38.78
CA ILE A 229 -24.80 16.97 -39.71
C ILE A 229 -25.58 16.93 -41.01
N ASN A 230 -26.17 18.05 -41.40
CA ASN A 230 -26.92 18.21 -42.64
C ASN A 230 -26.07 18.97 -43.67
N SER A 231 -26.06 18.49 -44.92
CA SER A 231 -25.47 19.19 -46.07
C SER A 231 -26.55 19.54 -47.09
N THR A 232 -26.15 20.28 -48.12
CA THR A 232 -26.98 20.69 -49.24
C THR A 232 -27.65 19.49 -49.93
N GLY A 233 -28.98 19.52 -50.07
CA GLY A 233 -29.74 18.46 -50.74
C GLY A 233 -30.37 17.42 -49.81
N ASP A 234 -30.69 17.81 -48.58
CA ASP A 234 -31.34 16.99 -47.53
C ASP A 234 -30.57 15.74 -47.11
N TYR A 235 -29.31 15.61 -47.54
CA TYR A 235 -28.42 14.57 -47.05
C TYR A 235 -27.93 14.90 -45.65
N PHE A 236 -27.90 13.90 -44.79
CA PHE A 236 -27.36 14.03 -43.45
C PHE A 236 -26.56 12.79 -43.06
N ILE A 237 -25.69 12.97 -42.07
CA ILE A 237 -25.05 11.86 -41.35
C ILE A 237 -25.34 11.99 -39.86
N GLU A 238 -25.30 10.86 -39.17
CA GLU A 238 -25.43 10.77 -37.73
C GLU A 238 -24.21 10.05 -37.16
N LEU A 239 -23.55 10.69 -36.20
CA LEU A 239 -22.34 10.18 -35.56
C LEU A 239 -22.62 9.98 -34.07
N ASN A 240 -22.44 8.76 -33.59
CA ASN A 240 -22.83 8.37 -32.24
C ASN A 240 -21.63 8.43 -31.28
N ALA A 241 -21.89 8.87 -30.06
CA ALA A 241 -20.96 8.71 -28.94
C ALA A 241 -21.73 8.63 -27.62
N SER A 242 -21.11 8.00 -26.63
CA SER A 242 -21.71 7.80 -25.31
C SER A 242 -20.90 8.47 -24.23
N ILE A 243 -21.60 9.00 -23.22
CA ILE A 243 -21.00 9.46 -21.97
C ILE A 243 -21.30 8.41 -20.90
N TYR A 244 -20.25 7.82 -20.34
CA TYR A 244 -20.33 6.81 -19.28
C TYR A 244 -19.86 7.39 -17.96
N GLU A 245 -20.47 6.94 -16.87
CA GLU A 245 -20.03 7.27 -15.52
C GLU A 245 -18.69 6.60 -15.20
N ASP A 246 -17.70 7.39 -14.81
CA ASP A 246 -16.43 6.89 -14.28
C ASP A 246 -16.54 6.61 -12.78
N LYS A 247 -16.80 5.34 -12.45
CA LYS A 247 -16.90 4.89 -11.05
C LYS A 247 -15.54 4.74 -10.37
N SER A 248 -14.43 4.92 -11.07
CA SER A 248 -13.08 4.77 -10.49
C SER A 248 -12.76 5.85 -9.45
N VAL A 249 -13.39 7.03 -9.54
CA VAL A 249 -13.18 8.14 -8.59
C VAL A 249 -13.86 7.87 -7.24
N HIS A 250 -14.98 7.12 -7.21
CA HIS A 250 -15.64 6.74 -5.94
C HIS A 250 -14.91 5.64 -5.15
N VAL A 251 -13.78 5.10 -5.65
CA VAL A 251 -12.97 4.10 -4.92
C VAL A 251 -11.77 4.73 -4.19
N ASN A 252 -11.45 6.00 -4.42
CA ASN A 252 -10.22 6.62 -3.90
C ASN A 252 -10.40 7.47 -2.63
N ASN A 253 -11.24 7.00 -1.69
CA ASN A 253 -11.13 7.41 -0.28
C ASN A 253 -10.64 6.29 0.65
N ASN A 254 -10.18 5.18 0.07
CA ASN A 254 -9.20 4.35 0.74
C ASN A 254 -7.86 4.70 0.11
N SER A 255 -7.15 5.65 0.72
CA SER A 255 -5.74 5.92 0.43
C SER A 255 -4.98 4.61 0.56
N TYR A 256 -4.82 3.89 -0.55
CA TYR A 256 -3.87 2.81 -0.63
C TYR A 256 -2.50 3.46 -0.36
N PRO A 257 -1.78 3.02 0.68
CA PRO A 257 -0.44 3.52 0.92
C PRO A 257 0.37 3.32 -0.37
N SER A 258 0.98 4.40 -0.87
CA SER A 258 1.97 4.35 -1.96
C SER A 258 2.96 3.21 -1.75
N GLU A 259 3.58 2.70 -2.82
CA GLU A 259 4.56 1.59 -2.69
C GLU A 259 5.63 1.89 -1.62
N ASP A 260 6.03 3.16 -1.49
CA ASP A 260 6.95 3.64 -0.46
C ASP A 260 6.40 3.44 0.97
N THR A 261 5.13 3.74 1.21
CA THR A 261 4.52 3.60 2.55
C THR A 261 4.32 2.13 2.95
N ILE A 262 4.08 1.23 1.98
CA ILE A 262 4.07 -0.21 2.23
C ILE A 262 5.46 -0.70 2.64
N LEU A 263 6.51 -0.24 1.96
CA LEU A 263 7.90 -0.59 2.29
C LEU A 263 8.28 -0.11 3.71
N PHE A 264 7.87 1.10 4.09
CA PHE A 264 8.08 1.63 5.44
C PHE A 264 7.38 0.79 6.52
N ILE A 265 6.14 0.34 6.28
CA ILE A 265 5.41 -0.51 7.22
C ILE A 265 6.12 -1.86 7.40
N ILE A 266 6.60 -2.47 6.31
CA ILE A 266 7.34 -3.74 6.36
C ILE A 266 8.64 -3.57 7.16
N LEU A 267 9.40 -2.50 6.90
CA LEU A 267 10.64 -2.21 7.64
C LEU A 267 10.38 -1.97 9.14
N MET A 268 9.30 -1.27 9.48
CA MET A 268 8.89 -1.06 10.87
C MET A 268 8.56 -2.39 11.56
N LEU A 269 7.80 -3.28 10.90
CA LEU A 269 7.47 -4.61 11.44
C LEU A 269 8.72 -5.49 11.62
N LEU A 270 9.65 -5.47 10.66
CA LEU A 270 10.92 -6.20 10.77
C LEU A 270 11.79 -5.64 11.91
N SER A 271 11.83 -4.32 12.11
CA SER A 271 12.57 -3.71 13.21
C SER A 271 11.97 -4.05 14.59
N ALA A 272 10.64 -4.09 14.68
CA ALA A 272 9.92 -4.42 15.91
C ALA A 272 10.13 -5.89 16.29
N THR A 273 10.05 -6.80 15.32
CA THR A 273 10.31 -8.23 15.55
C THR A 273 11.77 -8.48 15.96
N LEU A 274 12.73 -7.84 15.31
CA LEU A 274 14.14 -7.92 15.69
C LEU A 274 14.38 -7.40 17.12
N SER A 275 13.70 -6.31 17.49
CA SER A 275 13.78 -5.72 18.83
C SER A 275 13.20 -6.67 19.89
N VAL A 276 12.07 -7.32 19.62
CA VAL A 276 11.48 -8.30 20.54
C VAL A 276 12.39 -9.52 20.72
N VAL A 277 12.93 -10.08 19.63
CA VAL A 277 13.87 -11.21 19.69
C VAL A 277 15.12 -10.83 20.47
N SER A 278 15.66 -9.64 20.23
CA SER A 278 16.80 -9.09 20.98
C SER A 278 16.49 -8.98 22.47
N ILE A 279 15.33 -8.41 22.85
CA ILE A 279 14.92 -8.32 24.26
C ILE A 279 14.78 -9.70 24.90
N LEU A 280 14.20 -10.69 24.20
CA LEU A 280 14.06 -12.05 24.72
C LEU A 280 15.43 -12.73 24.90
N PHE A 281 16.33 -12.57 23.93
CA PHE A 281 17.69 -13.10 23.97
C PHE A 281 18.53 -12.44 25.08
N PHE A 282 18.44 -11.11 25.22
CA PHE A 282 19.11 -10.40 26.30
C PHE A 282 18.50 -10.72 27.66
N ARG A 283 17.19 -10.93 27.80
CA ARG A 283 16.60 -11.32 29.09
C ARG A 283 17.06 -12.69 29.56
N SER A 284 17.17 -13.68 28.66
CA SER A 284 17.67 -15.01 29.03
C SER A 284 19.16 -14.99 29.37
N HIS A 285 19.98 -14.34 28.55
CA HIS A 285 21.42 -14.25 28.78
C HIS A 285 21.78 -13.34 29.96
N PHE A 286 21.09 -12.22 30.16
CA PHE A 286 21.32 -11.33 31.29
C PHE A 286 20.88 -11.98 32.60
N LYS A 287 19.80 -12.78 32.63
CA LYS A 287 19.43 -13.55 33.83
C LYS A 287 20.49 -14.61 34.18
N LEU A 288 21.07 -15.27 33.17
CA LEU A 288 22.18 -16.21 33.35
C LEU A 288 23.46 -15.52 33.82
N ILE A 289 23.80 -14.37 33.24
CA ILE A 289 25.02 -13.59 33.55
C ILE A 289 24.90 -12.89 34.90
N TYR A 290 23.73 -12.33 35.24
CA TYR A 290 23.46 -11.69 36.52
C TYR A 290 23.55 -12.70 37.67
N ASN A 291 22.99 -13.91 37.49
CA ASN A 291 23.15 -14.99 38.47
C ASN A 291 24.62 -15.45 38.59
N ARG A 292 25.41 -15.41 37.51
CA ARG A 292 26.86 -15.74 37.55
C ARG A 292 27.72 -14.67 38.22
N LEU A 293 27.39 -13.38 38.06
CA LEU A 293 28.22 -12.28 38.55
C LEU A 293 27.84 -11.81 39.96
N PHE A 294 26.58 -11.95 40.37
CA PHE A 294 26.08 -11.38 41.64
C PHE A 294 25.69 -12.42 42.70
N GLU A 295 25.89 -13.73 42.48
CA GLU A 295 25.75 -14.73 43.56
C GLU A 295 26.91 -14.71 44.58
N ASP A 296 28.03 -14.03 44.28
CA ASP A 296 29.19 -13.89 45.18
C ASP A 296 29.02 -12.85 46.31
N GLY A 297 27.82 -12.30 46.47
CA GLY A 297 27.52 -11.27 47.47
C GLY A 297 27.38 -11.76 48.93
N TYR A 298 27.59 -13.04 49.23
CA TYR A 298 27.58 -13.54 50.62
C TYR A 298 29.01 -13.71 51.14
N PRO A 299 29.36 -13.13 52.31
CA PRO A 299 30.72 -13.15 52.80
C PRO A 299 31.22 -14.59 53.00
N LYS A 300 32.40 -14.87 52.43
CA LYS A 300 33.21 -16.10 52.55
C LYS A 300 33.48 -16.50 54.01
N ARG A 301 32.47 -16.98 54.72
CA ARG A 301 32.62 -17.86 55.88
C ARG A 301 32.24 -19.27 55.43
N SER A 302 33.27 -20.01 55.03
CA SER A 302 33.37 -21.48 55.04
C SER A 302 32.03 -22.24 55.15
N LYS A 303 31.26 -22.28 54.06
CA LYS A 303 30.17 -23.26 53.92
C LYS A 303 30.81 -24.62 53.62
N GLN A 304 30.51 -25.63 54.43
CA GLN A 304 31.17 -26.94 54.38
C GLN A 304 30.57 -27.88 53.32
N CYS A 305 29.34 -27.63 52.84
CA CYS A 305 28.71 -28.43 51.80
C CYS A 305 27.94 -27.57 50.78
N ASP A 306 27.90 -27.99 49.52
CA ASP A 306 27.16 -27.30 48.46
C ASP A 306 25.65 -27.59 48.57
N ILE A 307 25.30 -28.86 48.84
CA ILE A 307 23.92 -29.33 48.82
C ILE A 307 23.60 -30.07 50.12
N PHE A 308 22.49 -29.70 50.76
CA PHE A 308 21.92 -30.44 51.88
C PHE A 308 20.63 -31.14 51.44
N VAL A 309 20.62 -32.48 51.41
CA VAL A 309 19.50 -33.30 50.94
C VAL A 309 18.73 -33.87 52.14
N LEU A 310 17.44 -33.54 52.21
CA LEU A 310 16.51 -34.06 53.20
C LEU A 310 15.52 -35.03 52.54
N TYR A 311 15.30 -36.17 53.18
CA TYR A 311 14.39 -37.19 52.67
C TYR A 311 13.69 -37.95 53.80
N HIS A 312 12.53 -38.52 53.52
CA HIS A 312 11.87 -39.42 54.47
C HIS A 312 12.57 -40.80 54.45
N PRO A 313 12.74 -41.52 55.58
CA PRO A 313 13.40 -42.83 55.59
C PRO A 313 12.88 -43.86 54.58
N ALA A 314 11.61 -43.77 54.20
CA ALA A 314 10.99 -44.61 53.17
C ALA A 314 11.59 -44.39 51.77
N ASP A 315 12.11 -43.20 51.48
CA ASP A 315 12.64 -42.79 50.17
C ASP A 315 14.17 -42.94 50.07
N LYS A 316 14.77 -43.71 50.98
CA LYS A 316 16.23 -43.87 51.10
C LYS A 316 16.91 -44.22 49.77
N GLU A 317 16.30 -45.12 49.00
CA GLU A 317 16.90 -45.57 47.74
C GLU A 317 16.95 -44.46 46.68
N ILE A 318 15.88 -43.68 46.55
CA ILE A 318 15.81 -42.55 45.61
C ILE A 318 16.79 -41.46 46.04
N ALA A 319 16.79 -41.11 47.33
CA ALA A 319 17.64 -40.07 47.90
C ALA A 319 19.13 -40.37 47.71
N LEU A 320 19.57 -41.59 48.03
CA LEU A 320 20.98 -41.94 47.99
C LEU A 320 21.44 -42.31 46.58
N LYS A 321 20.82 -43.31 45.95
CA LYS A 321 21.31 -43.87 44.68
C LYS A 321 20.94 -43.03 43.46
N LYS A 322 19.75 -42.45 43.43
CA LYS A 322 19.24 -41.75 42.23
C LYS A 322 19.46 -40.24 42.26
N LEU A 323 19.68 -39.64 43.43
CA LEU A 323 19.87 -38.20 43.57
C LEU A 323 21.27 -37.85 44.09
N ALA A 324 21.63 -38.27 45.30
CA ALA A 324 22.90 -37.87 45.91
C ALA A 324 24.13 -38.44 45.18
N PHE A 325 24.09 -39.70 44.76
CA PHE A 325 25.21 -40.33 44.07
C PHE A 325 25.53 -39.67 42.72
N PRO A 326 24.56 -39.42 41.80
CA PRO A 326 24.85 -38.66 40.58
C PRO A 326 25.30 -37.22 40.86
N LEU A 327 24.75 -36.56 41.88
CA LEU A 327 25.19 -35.20 42.28
C LEU A 327 26.66 -35.19 42.69
N LEU A 328 27.12 -36.23 43.38
CA LEU A 328 28.51 -36.37 43.83
C LEU A 328 29.44 -36.80 42.69
N GLU A 329 29.10 -37.85 41.93
CA GLU A 329 30.00 -38.46 40.95
C GLU A 329 29.97 -37.73 39.60
N SER A 330 28.77 -37.52 39.04
CA SER A 330 28.59 -36.93 37.71
C SER A 330 28.65 -35.40 37.73
N TYR A 331 28.10 -34.78 38.78
CA TYR A 331 28.00 -33.31 38.88
C TYR A 331 29.00 -32.68 39.86
N GLN A 332 29.77 -33.48 40.61
CA GLN A 332 30.89 -33.04 41.46
C GLN A 332 30.49 -32.07 42.58
N TYR A 333 29.28 -32.21 43.14
CA TYR A 333 28.82 -31.44 44.29
C TYR A 333 29.13 -32.15 45.62
N THR A 334 29.43 -31.36 46.66
CA THR A 334 29.50 -31.89 48.03
C THR A 334 28.08 -31.99 48.62
N CYS A 335 27.63 -33.22 48.90
CA CYS A 335 26.29 -33.49 49.42
C CYS A 335 26.35 -33.95 50.88
N ASN A 336 25.53 -33.34 51.72
CA ASN A 336 25.19 -33.84 53.05
C ASN A 336 23.75 -34.36 53.00
N VAL A 337 23.52 -35.63 53.30
CA VAL A 337 22.24 -36.31 53.09
C VAL A 337 21.73 -36.82 54.42
N GLN A 338 20.51 -36.42 54.82
CA GLN A 338 19.98 -36.76 56.14
C GLN A 338 18.50 -37.18 56.10
N PRO A 339 18.13 -38.31 56.75
CA PRO A 339 16.74 -38.69 56.89
C PRO A 339 16.02 -37.79 57.91
N VAL A 340 14.79 -37.39 57.58
CA VAL A 340 13.94 -36.54 58.43
C VAL A 340 12.49 -36.98 58.37
N THR A 341 11.79 -36.86 59.50
CA THR A 341 10.33 -37.08 59.61
C THR A 341 9.63 -35.75 59.91
N LEU A 342 8.33 -35.67 59.63
CA LEU A 342 7.53 -34.43 59.79
C LEU A 342 7.64 -33.80 61.19
N ALA A 343 7.74 -34.62 62.23
CA ALA A 343 7.92 -34.17 63.60
C ALA A 343 9.28 -33.49 63.85
N LYS A 344 10.32 -33.89 63.11
CA LYS A 344 11.70 -33.42 63.29
C LYS A 344 12.10 -32.25 62.39
N LEU A 345 11.26 -31.86 61.41
CA LEU A 345 11.53 -30.78 60.44
C LEU A 345 11.79 -29.38 61.05
N SER A 346 11.63 -29.19 62.37
CA SER A 346 11.93 -27.92 63.05
C SER A 346 13.01 -28.06 64.12
N SER A 347 13.83 -29.12 64.08
CA SER A 347 14.92 -29.29 65.03
C SER A 347 16.02 -28.24 64.81
N LYS A 348 16.63 -27.79 65.91
CA LYS A 348 17.73 -26.82 65.88
C LYS A 348 18.92 -27.33 65.06
N ASP A 349 19.19 -28.63 65.13
CA ASP A 349 20.27 -29.30 64.41
C ASP A 349 20.14 -29.20 62.88
N LEU A 350 18.90 -29.26 62.35
CA LEU A 350 18.66 -29.10 60.92
C LEU A 350 18.87 -27.66 60.45
N ASN A 351 18.47 -26.69 61.28
CA ASN A 351 18.70 -25.26 60.99
C ASN A 351 20.19 -24.91 61.04
N ASP A 352 20.95 -25.52 61.93
CA ASP A 352 22.39 -25.29 62.00
C ASP A 352 23.10 -25.90 60.78
N LYS A 353 22.76 -27.15 60.41
CA LYS A 353 23.30 -27.77 59.18
C LYS A 353 22.86 -27.07 57.89
N SER A 354 21.62 -26.58 57.82
CA SER A 354 21.13 -25.85 56.64
C SER A 354 21.91 -24.56 56.41
N ARG A 355 22.29 -23.84 57.48
CA ARG A 355 23.11 -22.60 57.39
C ARG A 355 24.48 -22.82 56.75
N TYR A 356 25.06 -24.00 56.93
CA TYR A 356 26.35 -24.37 56.33
C TYR A 356 26.25 -24.89 54.89
N SER A 357 25.03 -24.95 54.32
CA SER A 357 24.79 -25.38 52.94
C SER A 357 24.53 -24.21 51.99
N LYS A 358 24.83 -24.37 50.69
CA LYS A 358 24.49 -23.34 49.67
C LYS A 358 23.05 -23.48 49.18
N ARG A 359 22.58 -24.72 49.02
CA ARG A 359 21.20 -25.07 48.65
C ARG A 359 20.71 -26.24 49.50
N MET A 360 19.41 -26.26 49.78
CA MET A 360 18.74 -27.40 50.42
C MET A 360 17.81 -28.06 49.40
N ILE A 361 17.91 -29.37 49.23
CA ILE A 361 16.98 -30.17 48.44
C ILE A 361 16.15 -31.00 49.41
N ILE A 362 14.83 -31.05 49.21
CA ILE A 362 13.96 -31.93 49.97
C ILE A 362 13.14 -32.82 49.04
N LEU A 363 13.13 -34.12 49.33
CA LEU A 363 12.24 -35.07 48.68
C LEU A 363 10.88 -35.05 49.37
N LEU A 364 9.82 -34.81 48.60
CA LEU A 364 8.44 -34.81 49.05
C LEU A 364 7.71 -36.02 48.44
N SER A 365 7.26 -36.92 49.31
CA SER A 365 6.47 -38.11 49.01
C SER A 365 5.28 -38.21 49.96
N ALA A 366 4.30 -39.09 49.67
CA ALA A 366 3.21 -39.39 50.59
C ALA A 366 3.72 -39.76 51.99
N ALA A 367 4.87 -40.43 52.10
CA ALA A 367 5.44 -40.81 53.39
C ALA A 367 5.79 -39.58 54.25
N MET A 368 6.19 -38.46 53.64
CA MET A 368 6.48 -37.20 54.34
C MET A 368 5.21 -36.50 54.85
N THR A 369 4.06 -36.79 54.25
CA THR A 369 2.73 -36.27 54.65
C THR A 369 1.92 -37.28 55.46
N GLU A 370 2.59 -38.21 56.16
CA GLU A 370 1.94 -39.27 56.96
C GLU A 370 1.02 -40.19 56.14
N ASN A 371 1.39 -40.43 54.87
CA ASN A 371 0.63 -41.18 53.85
C ASN A 371 -0.69 -40.53 53.41
N GLU A 372 -0.92 -39.27 53.76
CA GLU A 372 -2.07 -38.47 53.31
C GLU A 372 -1.61 -37.36 52.35
N TRP A 373 -1.51 -37.68 51.06
CA TRP A 373 -1.07 -36.73 50.02
C TRP A 373 -2.18 -35.75 49.63
N SER A 374 -2.39 -34.73 50.48
CA SER A 374 -3.42 -33.71 50.32
C SER A 374 -2.87 -32.28 50.48
N CYS A 375 -3.53 -31.30 49.87
CA CYS A 375 -3.17 -29.88 49.95
C CYS A 375 -3.01 -29.37 51.38
N PRO A 376 -3.86 -29.71 52.38
CA PRO A 376 -3.68 -29.28 53.76
C PRO A 376 -2.37 -29.78 54.39
N LYS A 377 -2.02 -31.05 54.19
CA LYS A 377 -0.79 -31.65 54.73
C LYS A 377 0.45 -31.10 54.01
N LEU A 378 0.41 -30.95 52.69
CA LEU A 378 1.47 -30.31 51.93
C LEU A 378 1.71 -28.86 52.36
N ASN A 379 0.64 -28.09 52.59
CA ASN A 379 0.74 -26.74 53.14
C ASN A 379 1.47 -26.71 54.49
N LEU A 380 1.20 -27.69 55.36
CA LEU A 380 1.87 -27.81 56.67
C LEU A 380 3.36 -28.11 56.51
N VAL A 381 3.71 -29.07 55.65
CA VAL A 381 5.09 -29.47 55.36
C VAL A 381 5.88 -28.29 54.76
N LEU A 382 5.34 -27.65 53.71
CA LEU A 382 6.01 -26.55 53.01
C LEU A 382 6.21 -25.31 53.88
N ASN A 383 5.23 -24.95 54.72
CA ASN A 383 5.38 -23.84 55.66
C ASN A 383 6.53 -24.06 56.65
N LYS A 384 6.72 -25.30 57.13
CA LYS A 384 7.85 -25.63 57.99
C LYS A 384 9.18 -25.52 57.24
N ILE A 385 9.22 -25.98 55.99
CA ILE A 385 10.44 -26.01 55.16
C ILE A 385 10.94 -24.62 54.78
N ILE A 386 10.04 -23.70 54.40
CA ILE A 386 10.40 -22.33 54.00
C ILE A 386 11.16 -21.61 55.12
N GLY A 387 10.90 -21.94 56.39
CA GLY A 387 11.59 -21.38 57.54
C GLY A 387 13.01 -21.92 57.79
N ILE A 388 13.38 -23.06 57.19
CA ILE A 388 14.67 -23.76 57.46
C ILE A 388 15.79 -23.22 56.59
N HIS A 389 15.53 -23.02 55.29
CA HIS A 389 16.53 -22.53 54.36
C HIS A 389 15.89 -21.62 53.30
N PRO A 390 16.45 -20.42 53.04
CA PRO A 390 15.86 -19.45 52.11
C PRO A 390 15.95 -19.91 50.64
N ARG A 391 16.80 -20.89 50.35
CA ARG A 391 17.07 -21.40 49.00
C ARG A 391 16.81 -22.90 48.97
N THR A 392 15.52 -23.26 48.94
CA THR A 392 15.08 -24.66 48.98
C THR A 392 14.57 -25.11 47.62
N ILE A 393 14.93 -26.33 47.23
CA ILE A 393 14.41 -27.04 46.07
C ILE A 393 13.55 -28.20 46.59
N ALA A 394 12.28 -28.23 46.22
CA ALA A 394 11.39 -29.34 46.54
C ALA A 394 11.28 -30.27 45.33
N VAL A 395 11.68 -31.53 45.52
CA VAL A 395 11.55 -32.57 44.52
C VAL A 395 10.33 -33.41 44.86
N LEU A 396 9.29 -33.30 44.05
CA LEU A 396 8.01 -33.99 44.21
C LEU A 396 8.12 -35.39 43.59
N LEU A 397 7.95 -36.43 44.41
CA LEU A 397 7.92 -37.83 43.95
C LEU A 397 6.52 -38.25 43.46
N GLU A 398 5.50 -37.47 43.79
CA GLU A 398 4.11 -37.68 43.41
C GLU A 398 3.53 -36.38 42.81
N PRO A 399 2.61 -36.47 41.84
CA PRO A 399 1.97 -35.29 41.26
C PRO A 399 1.15 -34.54 42.33
N LEU A 400 1.04 -33.22 42.20
CA LEU A 400 0.28 -32.41 43.14
C LEU A 400 -1.21 -32.85 43.18
N PRO A 401 -1.84 -32.87 44.35
CA PRO A 401 -3.24 -33.28 44.49
C PRO A 401 -4.17 -32.24 43.85
N VAL A 402 -5.08 -32.69 42.98
CA VAL A 402 -5.95 -31.82 42.17
C VAL A 402 -7.36 -31.65 42.77
N ASN A 403 -7.78 -32.55 43.67
CA ASN A 403 -9.17 -32.69 44.10
C ASN A 403 -9.51 -32.08 45.49
N ASP A 404 -8.69 -31.15 45.98
CA ASP A 404 -8.88 -30.52 47.30
C ASP A 404 -9.70 -29.22 47.24
N ALA A 405 -10.19 -28.78 48.40
CA ALA A 405 -10.97 -27.54 48.50
C ALA A 405 -10.19 -26.31 47.97
N PRO A 406 -10.83 -25.38 47.24
CA PRO A 406 -10.16 -24.28 46.53
C PRO A 406 -9.26 -23.40 47.42
N TYR A 407 -9.63 -23.24 48.70
CA TYR A 407 -8.83 -22.50 49.68
C TYR A 407 -7.45 -23.13 49.91
N HIS A 408 -7.39 -24.46 50.07
CA HIS A 408 -6.13 -25.17 50.31
C HIS A 408 -5.23 -25.19 49.08
N VAL A 409 -5.82 -25.28 47.88
CA VAL A 409 -5.12 -25.20 46.59
C VAL A 409 -4.51 -23.81 46.40
N ARG A 410 -5.26 -22.73 46.71
CA ARG A 410 -4.74 -21.35 46.63
C ARG A 410 -3.55 -21.15 47.56
N LYS A 411 -3.68 -21.56 48.82
CA LYS A 411 -2.59 -21.45 49.81
C LYS A 411 -1.36 -22.27 49.39
N LEU A 412 -1.58 -23.46 48.81
CA LEU A 412 -0.49 -24.30 48.31
C LEU A 412 0.24 -23.61 47.17
N ASN A 413 -0.48 -23.03 46.20
CA ASN A 413 0.11 -22.28 45.10
C ASN A 413 0.93 -21.07 45.59
N GLU A 414 0.45 -20.35 46.61
CA GLU A 414 1.21 -19.25 47.24
C GLU A 414 2.54 -19.73 47.87
N LEU A 415 2.57 -20.93 48.45
CA LEU A 415 3.81 -21.51 49.00
C LEU A 415 4.73 -22.06 47.90
N LEU A 416 4.16 -22.71 46.88
CA LEU A 416 4.92 -23.23 45.73
C LEU A 416 5.57 -22.11 44.92
N GLN A 417 4.98 -20.90 44.87
CA GLN A 417 5.63 -19.73 44.26
C GLN A 417 6.91 -19.28 44.99
N ARG A 418 7.11 -19.69 46.26
CA ARG A 418 8.25 -19.31 47.08
C ARG A 418 9.36 -20.37 47.08
N ILE A 419 9.12 -21.55 46.52
CA ILE A 419 10.05 -22.69 46.51
C ILE A 419 10.27 -23.14 45.07
N TYR A 420 11.52 -23.47 44.72
CA TYR A 420 11.78 -24.08 43.41
C TYR A 420 11.33 -25.55 43.42
N CYS A 421 10.22 -25.86 42.73
CA CYS A 421 9.62 -27.19 42.75
C CYS A 421 9.88 -27.93 41.44
N ILE A 422 10.28 -29.20 41.54
CA ILE A 422 10.61 -30.06 40.40
C ILE A 422 9.90 -31.40 40.59
N GLU A 423 9.20 -31.87 39.57
CA GLU A 423 8.57 -33.19 39.58
C GLU A 423 9.57 -34.25 39.14
N TYR A 424 9.67 -35.34 39.91
CA TYR A 424 10.54 -36.47 39.61
C TYR A 424 9.77 -37.55 38.85
N TYR A 425 10.05 -37.67 37.55
CA TYR A 425 9.49 -38.70 36.70
C TYR A 425 10.54 -39.77 36.39
N GLN A 426 10.26 -41.04 36.73
CA GLN A 426 11.18 -42.15 36.48
C GLN A 426 11.53 -42.37 34.99
N SER A 427 10.69 -41.88 34.07
CA SER A 427 10.84 -42.06 32.62
C SER A 427 11.58 -40.93 31.89
N THR A 428 11.84 -39.78 32.53
CA THR A 428 12.42 -38.59 31.88
C THR A 428 13.58 -38.01 32.68
N THR A 429 14.67 -38.76 32.77
CA THR A 429 15.87 -38.39 33.54
C THR A 429 16.50 -37.08 33.06
N ASP A 430 16.55 -36.84 31.75
CA ASP A 430 17.33 -35.72 31.20
C ASP A 430 16.68 -34.36 31.50
N LYS A 431 15.36 -34.25 31.32
CA LYS A 431 14.60 -33.05 31.65
C LYS A 431 14.61 -32.76 33.16
N PHE A 432 14.57 -33.80 33.99
CA PHE A 432 14.70 -33.66 35.43
C PHE A 432 16.05 -33.06 35.82
N TRP A 433 17.15 -33.57 35.27
CA TRP A 433 18.50 -33.07 35.57
C TRP A 433 18.75 -31.67 35.01
N GLU A 434 18.21 -31.34 33.83
CA GLU A 434 18.27 -29.99 33.26
C GLU A 434 17.58 -28.97 34.19
N LEU A 435 16.39 -29.28 34.68
CA LEU A 435 15.68 -28.42 35.63
C LEU A 435 16.38 -28.36 37.00
N LEU A 436 16.89 -29.50 37.49
CA LEU A 436 17.58 -29.53 38.78
C LEU A 436 18.85 -28.68 38.76
N THR A 437 19.68 -28.82 37.73
CA THR A 437 20.94 -28.08 37.59
C THR A 437 20.75 -26.56 37.49
N LEU A 438 19.63 -26.08 36.93
CA LEU A 438 19.27 -24.66 36.93
C LEU A 438 19.02 -24.09 38.34
N GLY A 439 18.64 -24.93 39.30
CA GLY A 439 18.39 -24.54 40.69
C GLY A 439 19.59 -24.71 41.64
N LEU A 440 20.60 -25.47 41.23
CA LEU A 440 21.79 -25.79 42.02
C LEU A 440 22.77 -24.61 42.13
N PRO A 441 23.67 -24.59 43.14
CA PRO A 441 24.62 -23.50 43.28
C PRO A 441 25.69 -23.56 42.17
N ASN A 442 26.26 -22.41 41.82
CA ASN A 442 27.42 -22.36 40.95
C ASN A 442 28.59 -23.15 41.57
N ARG A 443 29.33 -23.82 40.70
CA ARG A 443 30.49 -24.62 41.07
C ARG A 443 31.62 -23.70 41.51
N ASP A 444 31.85 -23.62 42.81
CA ASP A 444 33.11 -23.09 43.31
C ASP A 444 34.15 -24.18 43.13
N TYR A 445 35.20 -23.93 42.36
CA TYR A 445 36.35 -24.83 42.31
C TYR A 445 37.07 -24.70 43.67
N VAL A 446 36.76 -25.59 44.62
CA VAL A 446 37.48 -25.70 45.89
C VAL A 446 38.00 -27.13 46.05
N ALA A 447 39.26 -27.22 46.46
CA ALA A 447 40.07 -28.41 46.57
C ALA A 447 39.42 -29.50 47.46
N PRO A 448 39.76 -30.78 47.22
CA PRO A 448 39.14 -31.92 47.89
C PRO A 448 39.71 -32.06 49.31
N ASP A 449 39.04 -31.48 50.31
CA ASP A 449 39.39 -31.76 51.71
C ASP A 449 38.15 -31.77 52.63
N CYS A 450 37.12 -32.48 52.19
CA CYS A 450 35.99 -32.91 53.01
C CYS A 450 35.55 -34.31 52.53
N ARG A 451 36.44 -35.29 52.69
CA ARG A 451 36.08 -36.72 52.64
C ARG A 451 36.05 -37.26 54.06
N GLU A 452 34.92 -37.09 54.72
CA GLU A 452 34.54 -37.95 55.83
C GLU A 452 33.00 -37.97 55.89
N ASN A 453 32.41 -39.04 55.37
CA ASN A 453 31.08 -39.54 55.72
C ASN A 453 31.08 -41.03 55.40
N GLU A 454 31.29 -41.85 56.43
CA GLU A 454 31.41 -43.32 56.45
C GLU A 454 30.09 -44.09 56.20
N GLU A 455 29.05 -43.52 55.59
CA GLU A 455 27.76 -44.22 55.42
C GLU A 455 27.32 -44.43 53.95
N LEU A 456 28.24 -44.34 52.99
CA LEU A 456 27.94 -44.55 51.56
C LEU A 456 28.57 -45.82 50.94
N VAL A 457 28.86 -46.85 51.76
CA VAL A 457 29.20 -48.20 51.29
C VAL A 457 28.01 -49.14 51.42
#